data_AF-A0A946FK76-F1
#
_entry.id   AF-A0A946FK76-F1
#
_cell.length_a   1.000
_cell.length_b   1.000
_cell.length_c   1.000
_cell.angle_alpha   90.00
_cell.angle_beta   90.00
_cell.angle_gamma   90.00
#
_symmetry.space_group_name_H-M   'P 1'
#
loop_
_entity.id
_entity.type
_entity.pdbx_description
1 polymer ?
#
loop_
_entity_poly.entity_id
_entity_poly.type
_entity_poly.pdbx_seq_one_letter_code
_entity_poly.pdbx_strand_id
1 'polypeptide(L)'
;LSIYAQRKPNDLFGGSQDFPNLEKTIFVNLKAIEVMNGDIKSYGGNLIIVDSTSNRIQNGRLPANLLSTVLEEYCSVNKIGYIPLCKDLNLANSNGKKTSWSFDGHFNEYGTQIFAESMYRWLRGKGVGSQFNN
;
A
#
# COMPACT_ATOMS: atom_id res chain seq x y z
N LEU A 1 -12.40 -20.17 -6.27
CA LEU A 1 -11.42 -20.51 -5.21
C LEU A 1 -10.15 -21.20 -5.73
N SER A 2 -10.10 -21.68 -6.98
CA SER A 2 -8.92 -22.35 -7.57
C SER A 2 -7.65 -21.48 -7.68
N ILE A 3 -7.82 -20.16 -7.84
CA ILE A 3 -6.74 -19.15 -8.02
C ILE A 3 -5.81 -19.00 -6.81
N TYR A 4 -6.27 -19.38 -5.61
CA TYR A 4 -5.52 -19.30 -4.35
C TYR A 4 -5.30 -20.67 -3.69
N ALA A 5 -5.53 -21.77 -4.40
CA ALA A 5 -5.24 -23.10 -3.87
C ALA A 5 -3.73 -23.25 -3.64
N GLN A 6 -3.35 -23.82 -2.49
CA GLN A 6 -1.94 -24.09 -2.17
C GLN A 6 -1.27 -24.86 -3.32
N ARG A 7 -0.08 -24.42 -3.73
CA ARG A 7 0.68 -25.09 -4.79
C ARG A 7 1.01 -26.55 -4.45
N LYS A 8 1.24 -26.84 -3.16
CA LYS A 8 1.45 -28.19 -2.62
C LYS A 8 0.62 -28.35 -1.34
N PRO A 9 0.05 -29.53 -1.08
CA PRO A 9 -0.62 -29.79 0.20
C PRO A 9 0.33 -29.53 1.37
N ASN A 10 -0.15 -28.85 2.41
CA ASN A 10 0.59 -28.49 3.62
C ASN A 10 1.75 -27.49 3.41
N ASP A 11 1.81 -26.79 2.27
CA ASP A 11 2.78 -25.72 2.00
C ASP A 11 2.13 -24.34 2.19
N LEU A 12 1.91 -23.97 3.46
CA LEU A 12 1.22 -22.72 3.86
C LEU A 12 1.90 -21.44 3.35
N PHE A 13 3.21 -21.48 3.07
CA PHE A 13 3.99 -20.32 2.60
C PHE A 13 4.39 -20.41 1.12
N GLY A 14 3.94 -21.46 0.43
CA GLY A 14 4.35 -21.78 -0.93
C GLY A 14 3.74 -20.92 -2.04
N GLY A 15 2.74 -20.09 -1.74
CA GLY A 15 1.95 -19.44 -2.79
C GLY A 15 0.82 -20.29 -3.33
N SER A 16 0.08 -19.68 -4.25
CA SER A 16 -0.77 -20.39 -5.19
C SER A 16 0.00 -20.71 -6.49
N GLN A 17 -0.65 -21.40 -7.42
CA GLN A 17 -0.06 -21.61 -8.75
C GLN A 17 0.20 -20.29 -9.48
N ASP A 18 -0.72 -19.33 -9.37
CA ASP A 18 -0.64 -18.04 -10.08
C ASP A 18 0.26 -17.03 -9.36
N PHE A 19 0.45 -17.18 -8.04
CA PHE A 19 1.25 -16.29 -7.21
C PHE A 19 2.21 -17.08 -6.31
N PRO A 20 3.28 -17.67 -6.87
CA PRO A 20 4.25 -18.43 -6.10
C PRO A 20 4.95 -17.55 -5.06
N ASN A 21 5.13 -18.06 -3.83
CA ASN A 21 5.76 -17.37 -2.70
C ASN A 21 5.05 -16.09 -2.22
N LEU A 22 3.78 -15.86 -2.56
CA LEU A 22 3.06 -14.65 -2.13
C LEU A 22 3.04 -14.52 -0.61
N GLU A 23 2.61 -15.56 0.10
CA GLU A 23 2.52 -15.55 1.58
C GLU A 23 3.89 -15.40 2.21
N LYS A 24 4.93 -16.04 1.66
CA LYS A 24 6.32 -15.87 2.13
C LYS A 24 6.80 -14.44 1.97
N THR A 25 6.53 -13.83 0.82
CA THR A 25 6.90 -12.44 0.53
C THR A 25 6.17 -11.47 1.47
N ILE A 26 4.87 -11.68 1.67
CA ILE A 26 4.07 -10.90 2.62
C ILE A 26 4.66 -11.04 4.02
N PHE A 27 4.86 -12.26 4.50
CA PHE A 27 5.35 -12.52 5.85
C PHE A 27 6.70 -11.86 6.14
N VAL A 28 7.67 -12.00 5.24
CA VAL A 28 9.01 -11.41 5.41
C VAL A 28 8.94 -9.88 5.44
N ASN A 29 8.16 -9.26 4.55
CA ASN A 29 8.03 -7.80 4.52
C ASN A 29 7.27 -7.25 5.74
N LEU A 30 6.22 -7.93 6.20
CA LEU A 30 5.53 -7.56 7.43
C LEU A 30 6.46 -7.68 8.65
N LYS A 31 7.33 -8.70 8.71
CA LYS A 31 8.32 -8.81 9.77
C LYS A 31 9.35 -7.67 9.73
N ALA A 32 9.76 -7.24 8.54
CA ALA A 32 10.64 -6.08 8.40
C ALA A 32 9.96 -4.80 8.93
N ILE A 33 8.67 -4.59 8.61
CA ILE A 33 7.88 -3.46 9.13
C ILE A 33 7.75 -3.53 10.65
N GLU A 34 7.54 -4.71 11.22
CA GLU A 34 7.51 -4.93 12.67
C GLU A 34 8.79 -4.45 13.36
N VAL A 35 9.94 -4.88 12.84
CA VAL A 35 11.26 -4.51 13.37
C VAL A 35 11.48 -3.01 13.25
N MET A 36 11.22 -2.42 12.07
CA MET A 36 11.33 -0.97 11.87
C MET A 36 10.43 -0.17 12.82
N ASN A 37 9.20 -0.65 13.07
CA ASN A 37 8.28 -0.01 14.01
C ASN A 37 8.82 -0.06 15.45
N GLY A 38 9.42 -1.18 15.86
CA GLY A 38 10.08 -1.32 17.15
C GLY A 38 11.23 -0.31 17.32
N ASP A 39 12.11 -0.23 16.32
CA ASP A 39 13.24 0.69 16.34
C ASP A 39 12.78 2.15 16.39
N ILE A 40 11.85 2.55 15.51
CA ILE A 40 11.33 3.93 15.47
C ILE A 40 10.68 4.31 16.81
N LYS A 41 9.90 3.41 17.42
CA LYS A 41 9.29 3.64 18.73
C LYS A 41 10.33 3.78 19.84
N SER A 42 11.43 3.03 19.77
CA SER A 42 12.53 3.14 20.74
C SER A 42 13.19 4.53 20.74
N TYR A 43 13.17 5.22 19.60
CA TYR A 43 13.63 6.60 19.46
C TYR A 43 12.53 7.66 19.72
N GLY A 44 11.34 7.24 20.18
CA GLY A 44 10.21 8.14 20.42
C GLY A 44 9.46 8.59 19.15
N GLY A 45 9.73 7.97 18.00
CA GLY A 45 9.09 8.27 16.73
C GLY A 45 7.79 7.47 16.50
N ASN A 46 7.07 7.84 15.45
CA ASN A 46 5.89 7.12 14.95
C ASN A 46 6.14 6.68 13.51
N LEU A 47 6.04 5.38 13.24
CA LEU A 47 6.10 4.85 11.87
C LEU A 47 4.78 5.10 11.15
N ILE A 48 4.87 5.60 9.92
CA ILE A 48 3.74 5.82 9.01
C ILE A 48 4.08 5.17 7.68
N ILE A 49 3.16 4.36 7.16
CA ILE A 49 3.26 3.71 5.85
C ILE A 49 2.36 4.45 4.86
N VAL A 50 2.94 4.83 3.72
CA VAL A 50 2.21 5.47 2.61
C VAL A 50 2.09 4.46 1.47
N ASP A 51 0.88 3.96 1.24
CA ASP A 51 0.66 2.85 0.30
C ASP A 51 0.16 3.32 -1.07
N SER A 52 0.99 3.11 -2.10
CA SER A 52 0.64 3.31 -3.51
C SER A 52 0.55 2.00 -4.31
N THR A 53 0.65 0.84 -3.65
CA THR A 53 0.79 -0.47 -4.30
C THR A 53 -0.34 -0.74 -5.30
N SER A 54 -1.59 -0.53 -4.87
CA SER A 54 -2.78 -0.73 -5.71
C SER A 54 -3.00 0.33 -6.81
N ASN A 55 -2.10 1.31 -6.94
CA ASN A 55 -2.12 2.26 -8.07
C ASN A 55 -1.41 1.70 -9.31
N ARG A 56 -0.53 0.70 -9.15
CA ARG A 56 0.26 0.13 -10.25
C ARG A 56 -0.27 -1.23 -10.65
N ILE A 57 -1.07 -1.24 -11.71
CA ILE A 57 -1.74 -2.44 -12.22
C ILE A 57 -0.81 -3.31 -13.09
N GLN A 58 0.48 -2.96 -13.23
CA GLN A 58 1.43 -3.64 -14.12
C GLN A 58 1.49 -5.17 -13.90
N ASN A 59 1.35 -5.63 -12.64
CA ASN A 59 1.40 -7.06 -12.28
C ASN A 59 0.03 -7.67 -11.93
N GLY A 60 -1.06 -7.00 -12.32
CA GLY A 60 -2.43 -7.44 -12.05
C GLY A 60 -3.06 -6.76 -10.83
N ARG A 61 -4.36 -6.49 -10.93
CA ARG A 61 -5.12 -5.71 -9.94
C ARG A 61 -5.37 -6.48 -8.64
N LEU A 62 -5.55 -7.80 -8.73
CA LEU A 62 -5.87 -8.67 -7.60
C LEU A 62 -4.74 -8.79 -6.56
N PRO A 63 -3.49 -9.15 -6.93
CA PRO A 63 -2.40 -9.25 -5.95
C PRO A 63 -2.07 -7.90 -5.32
N ALA A 64 -2.10 -6.81 -6.09
CA ALA A 64 -1.83 -5.47 -5.57
C ALA A 64 -2.89 -5.03 -4.54
N ASN A 65 -4.17 -5.25 -4.84
CA ASN A 65 -5.27 -4.96 -3.91
C ASN A 65 -5.17 -5.80 -2.64
N LEU A 66 -4.86 -7.10 -2.76
CA LEU A 66 -4.72 -7.98 -1.61
C LEU A 66 -3.56 -7.52 -0.71
N LEU A 67 -2.41 -7.15 -1.30
CA LEU A 67 -1.26 -6.61 -0.56
C LEU A 67 -1.63 -5.33 0.19
N SER A 68 -2.30 -4.39 -0.47
CA SER A 68 -2.78 -3.16 0.17
C SER A 68 -3.74 -3.45 1.33
N THR A 69 -4.67 -4.40 1.18
CA THR A 69 -5.60 -4.79 2.27
C THR A 69 -4.86 -5.42 3.44
N VAL A 70 -3.96 -6.37 3.19
CA VAL A 70 -3.16 -7.00 4.25
C VAL A 70 -2.33 -5.95 5.00
N LEU A 71 -1.73 -5.00 4.27
CA LEU A 71 -0.91 -3.94 4.86
C LEU A 71 -1.74 -2.94 5.69
N GLU A 72 -2.92 -2.54 5.21
CA GLU A 72 -3.86 -1.67 5.95
C GLU A 72 -4.27 -2.31 7.28
N GLU A 73 -4.70 -3.57 7.25
CA GLU A 73 -5.09 -4.32 8.45
C GLU A 73 -3.93 -4.54 9.40
N TYR A 74 -2.75 -4.90 8.87
CA TYR A 74 -1.55 -5.07 9.68
C TYR A 74 -1.17 -3.76 10.40
N CYS A 75 -1.22 -2.62 9.70
CA CYS A 75 -0.92 -1.33 10.30
C CYS A 75 -1.94 -0.98 11.39
N SER A 76 -3.23 -1.22 11.14
CA SER A 76 -4.31 -1.02 12.12
C SER A 76 -4.07 -1.79 13.43
N VAL A 77 -3.84 -3.11 13.32
CA VAL A 77 -3.60 -3.99 14.49
C VAL A 77 -2.35 -3.57 15.27
N ASN A 78 -1.29 -3.15 14.58
CA ASN A 78 0.00 -2.83 15.20
C ASN A 78 0.16 -1.34 15.57
N LYS A 79 -0.92 -0.55 15.45
CA LYS A 79 -0.94 0.90 15.71
C LYS A 79 0.17 1.65 14.94
N ILE A 80 0.31 1.31 13.67
CA ILE A 80 1.20 1.97 12.71
C ILE A 80 0.33 2.93 11.88
N GLY A 81 0.83 4.14 11.64
CA GLY A 81 0.12 5.09 10.78
C GLY A 81 0.02 4.53 9.36
N TYR A 82 -1.13 4.72 8.71
CA TYR A 82 -1.36 4.23 7.35
C TYR A 82 -2.07 5.28 6.49
N ILE A 83 -1.53 5.52 5.30
CA ILE A 83 -2.07 6.45 4.31
C ILE A 83 -2.35 5.67 3.03
N PRO A 84 -3.62 5.43 2.66
CA PRO A 84 -3.99 4.68 1.46
C PRO A 84 -3.90 5.56 0.20
N LEU A 85 -2.70 6.03 -0.13
CA LEU A 85 -2.43 6.94 -1.25
C LEU A 85 -2.97 6.42 -2.59
N CYS A 86 -2.99 5.10 -2.77
CA CYS A 86 -3.55 4.46 -3.96
C CYS A 86 -5.01 4.87 -4.23
N LYS A 87 -5.82 5.19 -3.21
CA LYS A 87 -7.22 5.62 -3.36
C LYS A 87 -7.29 6.96 -4.11
N ASP A 88 -6.53 7.95 -3.66
CA ASP A 88 -6.52 9.29 -4.27
C ASP A 88 -5.88 9.28 -5.67
N LEU A 89 -4.78 8.52 -5.85
CA LEU A 89 -4.15 8.37 -7.16
C LEU A 89 -5.05 7.65 -8.17
N ASN A 90 -5.78 6.62 -7.75
CA ASN A 90 -6.70 5.89 -8.62
C ASN A 90 -7.91 6.75 -9.01
N LEU A 91 -8.44 7.55 -8.08
CA LEU A 91 -9.51 8.50 -8.36
C LEU A 91 -9.08 9.56 -9.39
N ALA A 92 -7.88 10.10 -9.25
CA ALA A 92 -7.33 11.05 -10.22
C ALA A 92 -7.18 10.42 -11.62
N ASN A 93 -6.61 9.21 -11.68
CA ASN A 93 -6.45 8.49 -12.94
C ASN A 93 -7.81 8.13 -13.58
N SER A 94 -8.81 7.71 -12.80
CA SER A 94 -10.16 7.42 -13.33
C SER A 94 -10.85 8.67 -13.88
N ASN A 95 -10.47 9.85 -13.40
CA ASN A 95 -10.94 11.15 -13.90
C ASN A 95 -10.08 11.68 -15.07
N GLY A 96 -9.24 10.83 -15.68
CA GLY A 96 -8.42 11.19 -16.84
C GLY A 96 -7.16 11.98 -16.52
N LYS A 97 -6.86 12.24 -15.24
CA LYS A 97 -5.65 12.96 -14.84
C LYS A 97 -4.54 11.98 -14.50
N LYS A 98 -3.61 11.79 -15.43
CA LYS A 98 -2.45 10.92 -15.24
C LYS A 98 -1.62 11.37 -14.04
N THR A 99 -1.31 10.44 -13.14
CA THR A 99 -0.49 10.69 -11.93
C THR A 99 0.95 10.17 -12.03
N SER A 100 1.32 9.58 -13.16
CA SER A 100 2.67 9.08 -13.44
C SER A 100 3.08 9.42 -14.88
N TRP A 101 4.40 9.45 -15.08
CA TRP A 101 4.99 9.59 -16.41
C TRP A 101 4.76 8.31 -17.24
N SER A 102 4.58 8.44 -18.56
CA SER A 102 4.09 7.30 -19.36
C SER A 102 5.13 6.18 -19.57
N PHE A 103 6.41 6.48 -19.40
CA PHE A 103 7.52 5.52 -19.54
C PHE A 103 8.39 5.45 -18.29
N ASP A 104 7.91 6.04 -17.20
CA ASP A 104 8.66 6.11 -15.95
C ASP A 104 7.72 5.78 -14.79
N GLY A 105 8.18 4.84 -13.97
CA GLY A 105 7.54 4.44 -12.74
C GLY A 105 7.72 5.46 -11.61
N HIS A 106 7.72 6.76 -11.87
CA HIS A 106 7.63 7.79 -10.83
C HIS A 106 6.33 8.57 -10.99
N PHE A 107 5.89 9.19 -9.90
CA PHE A 107 4.80 10.15 -9.99
C PHE A 107 5.24 11.35 -10.84
N ASN A 108 4.31 11.89 -11.64
CA ASN A 108 4.52 13.21 -12.24
C ASN A 108 4.23 14.31 -11.21
N GLU A 109 4.25 15.56 -11.63
CA GLU A 109 3.99 16.72 -10.76
C GLU A 109 2.62 16.59 -10.09
N TYR A 110 1.61 16.15 -10.84
CA TYR A 110 0.26 16.00 -10.30
C TYR A 110 0.14 14.84 -9.31
N GLY A 111 0.78 13.70 -9.58
CA GLY A 111 0.85 12.59 -8.62
C GLY A 111 1.62 12.98 -7.35
N THR A 112 2.67 13.77 -7.48
CA THR A 112 3.46 14.30 -6.35
C THR A 112 2.63 15.29 -5.52
N GLN A 113 1.82 16.12 -6.17
CA GLN A 113 0.84 16.99 -5.49
C GLN A 113 -0.15 16.15 -4.67
N ILE A 114 -0.74 15.11 -5.27
CA ILE A 114 -1.67 14.20 -4.56
C ILE A 114 -0.99 13.52 -3.37
N PHE A 115 0.28 13.10 -3.51
CA PHE A 115 1.08 12.56 -2.41
C PHE A 115 1.19 13.57 -1.25
N ALA A 116 1.64 14.79 -1.53
CA ALA A 116 1.81 15.83 -0.52
C ALA A 116 0.49 16.18 0.18
N GLU A 117 -0.58 16.30 -0.59
CA GLU A 117 -1.93 16.54 -0.09
C GLU A 117 -2.42 15.41 0.83
N SER A 118 -2.19 14.15 0.46
CA SER A 118 -2.58 12.98 1.26
C SER A 118 -1.85 12.95 2.60
N MET A 119 -0.54 13.23 2.57
CA MET A 119 0.27 13.36 3.78
C MET A 119 -0.25 14.48 4.68
N TYR A 120 -0.53 15.65 4.10
CA TYR A 120 -1.02 16.80 4.85
C TYR A 120 -2.41 16.54 5.47
N ARG A 121 -3.34 15.88 4.75
CA ARG A 121 -4.64 15.46 5.31
C ARG A 121 -4.46 14.57 6.52
N TRP A 122 -3.59 13.56 6.42
CA TRP A 122 -3.33 12.62 7.51
C TRP A 122 -2.76 13.32 8.74
N LEU A 123 -1.77 14.21 8.56
CA LEU A 123 -1.19 15.01 9.65
C LEU A 123 -2.22 15.90 10.35
N ARG A 124 -3.25 16.36 9.63
CA ARG A 124 -4.36 17.16 10.17
C ARG A 124 -5.46 16.32 10.82
N GLY A 125 -5.36 14.99 10.83
CA GLY A 125 -6.41 14.10 11.31
C GLY A 125 -7.66 14.08 10.42
N LYS A 126 -7.53 14.43 9.13
CA LYS A 126 -8.63 14.41 8.16
C LYS A 126 -8.59 13.12 7.35
N GLY A 127 -9.77 12.54 7.09
CA GLY A 127 -9.92 11.33 6.27
C GLY A 127 -9.60 11.55 4.79
N VAL A 128 -9.44 10.45 4.06
CA VAL A 128 -9.24 10.41 2.60
C VAL A 128 -10.35 11.20 1.88
N GLY A 129 -9.99 11.96 0.85
CA GLY A 129 -10.97 12.72 0.04
C GLY A 129 -11.48 14.03 0.64
N SER A 130 -11.01 14.47 1.82
CA SER A 130 -11.39 15.78 2.36
C SER A 130 -10.80 16.92 1.50
N GLN A 131 -11.65 17.79 0.94
CA GLN A 131 -11.19 18.96 0.20
C GLN A 131 -10.43 19.94 1.10
N PHE A 132 -9.42 20.61 0.53
CA PHE A 132 -8.83 21.79 1.14
C PHE A 132 -9.70 22.98 0.81
N ASN A 133 -10.37 23.55 1.81
CA ASN A 133 -10.93 24.88 1.66
C ASN A 133 -9.75 25.85 1.69
N ASN A 134 -9.46 26.45 0.54
CA ASN A 134 -8.60 27.64 0.46
C ASN A 134 -9.35 28.85 0.98
#